data_AF-A0AAW2WTE0-F1
#
_entry.id   AF-A0AAW2WTE0-F1
#
_cell.length_a   1.000
_cell.length_b   1.000
_cell.length_c   1.000
_cell.angle_alpha   90.00
_cell.angle_beta   90.00
_cell.angle_gamma   90.00
#
_symmetry.space_group_name_H-M   'P 1'
#
loop_
_entity.id
_entity.type
_entity.pdbx_description
1 polymer ?
#
loop_
_entity_poly.entity_id
_entity_poly.type
_entity_poly.pdbx_seq_one_letter_code
_entity_poly.pdbx_strand_id
1 'polypeptide(L)'
;MAALTSVSFAAITQSTDRKLSVPSTRTYLASNFYAFKLRLPYDSCNFRRGSSSSRMVVHCMSTATGKDQALSLYLSLDPPTVSETKSNFLKAYKRPIPSIYNTVLQELIVQQHLMRYKTSYQYDPVFALGFVTVYDQLMEGYPSDEDREAIFKAYIEALNEDPAQYRADAKKLEEWARSQSASSLVDFASREGEVEGILKDISARAGSKGSFSYSRFFAVGLFRLLELSNATEPTILDKLCLALNVNKKSVDRDLDVYRNLLSKLVQAKELLKEYVDREKKKVEERTASQKANEAVTKCLAEYQSVAR
;
A
#
# COMPACT_ATOMS: atom_id res chain seq x y z
N MET A 1 -25.79 11.77 3.52
CA MET A 1 -25.32 12.23 2.19
C MET A 1 -24.18 13.22 2.40
N ALA A 2 -22.95 12.73 2.49
CA ALA A 2 -21.76 13.58 2.58
C ALA A 2 -20.90 13.25 1.35
N ALA A 3 -20.81 14.21 0.43
CA ALA A 3 -20.02 14.10 -0.78
C ALA A 3 -18.53 14.26 -0.42
N LEU A 4 -17.74 13.23 -0.68
CA LEU A 4 -16.29 13.31 -0.61
C LEU A 4 -15.81 14.11 -1.82
N THR A 5 -15.25 15.28 -1.55
CA THR A 5 -14.71 16.19 -2.55
C THR A 5 -13.48 15.56 -3.21
N SER A 6 -13.56 15.40 -4.52
CA SER A 6 -12.45 15.08 -5.42
C SER A 6 -11.27 16.03 -5.19
N VAL A 7 -10.10 15.47 -4.88
CA VAL A 7 -8.85 16.23 -4.72
C VAL A 7 -8.21 16.39 -6.09
N SER A 8 -8.20 17.62 -6.61
CA SER A 8 -7.47 17.99 -7.83
C SER A 8 -6.07 18.49 -7.49
N PHE A 9 -5.05 17.87 -8.11
CA PHE A 9 -3.68 18.38 -8.13
C PHE A 9 -3.52 19.30 -9.35
N ALA A 10 -3.57 20.62 -9.16
CA ALA A 10 -3.27 21.58 -10.21
C ALA A 10 -2.05 22.43 -9.84
N ALA A 11 -1.10 22.47 -10.79
CA ALA A 11 -0.11 23.51 -11.06
C ALA A 11 1.03 23.74 -10.06
N ILE A 12 2.19 23.12 -10.34
CA ILE A 12 3.48 23.82 -10.26
C ILE A 12 4.16 23.69 -11.64
N THR A 13 4.55 24.84 -12.16
CA THR A 13 4.96 25.16 -13.53
C THR A 13 6.26 24.50 -13.98
N GLN A 14 6.28 24.08 -15.25
CA GLN A 14 7.45 23.61 -16.00
C GLN A 14 8.40 24.76 -16.36
N SER A 15 9.71 24.45 -16.38
CA SER A 15 10.73 25.23 -17.08
C SER A 15 11.17 24.47 -18.34
N THR A 16 11.12 25.13 -19.50
CA THR A 16 11.71 24.80 -20.81
C THR A 16 13.25 24.75 -20.70
N ASP A 17 14.07 24.06 -21.51
CA ASP A 17 14.18 23.69 -22.93
C ASP A 17 15.17 22.48 -23.01
N ARG A 18 15.18 21.53 -23.96
CA ARG A 18 15.59 21.69 -25.37
C ARG A 18 15.37 20.36 -26.15
N LYS A 19 14.89 20.46 -27.39
CA LYS A 19 14.58 19.38 -28.35
C LYS A 19 15.83 18.68 -28.94
N LEU A 20 15.76 17.36 -29.12
CA LEU A 20 16.36 16.62 -30.25
C LEU A 20 15.46 15.43 -30.63
N SER A 21 15.36 15.15 -31.94
CA SER A 21 14.36 14.29 -32.59
C SER A 21 14.94 12.97 -33.15
N VAL A 22 14.24 11.84 -32.87
CA VAL A 22 13.93 10.66 -33.76
C VAL A 22 15.14 9.71 -34.12
N PRO A 23 15.02 8.35 -34.26
CA PRO A 23 13.90 7.59 -34.85
C PRO A 23 13.36 6.33 -34.12
N SER A 24 12.26 5.87 -34.72
CA SER A 24 11.34 4.77 -34.41
C SER A 24 11.96 3.38 -34.54
N THR A 25 11.75 2.54 -33.51
CA THR A 25 11.80 1.07 -33.65
C THR A 25 10.74 0.41 -32.76
N ARG A 26 9.93 -0.44 -33.38
CA ARG A 26 8.93 -1.34 -32.78
C ARG A 26 9.60 -2.34 -31.83
N THR A 27 9.15 -2.40 -30.58
CA THR A 27 9.39 -3.58 -29.71
C THR A 27 8.35 -3.72 -28.60
N TYR A 28 7.78 -4.92 -28.57
CA TYR A 28 6.94 -5.62 -27.59
C TYR A 28 6.74 -5.02 -26.19
N LEU A 29 5.46 -4.95 -25.78
CA LEU A 29 4.97 -4.61 -24.45
C LEU A 29 5.42 -5.66 -23.41
N ALA A 30 6.44 -5.32 -22.62
CA ALA A 30 6.75 -5.99 -21.37
C ALA A 30 6.35 -5.07 -20.20
N SER A 31 5.46 -5.55 -19.33
CA SER A 31 5.02 -4.86 -18.12
C SER A 31 6.19 -4.76 -17.12
N ASN A 32 6.89 -3.62 -17.12
CA ASN A 32 7.99 -3.36 -16.21
C ASN A 32 7.49 -2.74 -14.89
N PHE A 33 7.13 -3.59 -13.93
CA PHE A 33 6.87 -3.23 -12.52
C PHE A 33 8.18 -3.12 -11.68
N TYR A 34 9.30 -2.77 -12.31
CA TYR A 34 10.59 -2.64 -11.62
C TYR A 34 10.80 -1.23 -11.05
N ALA A 35 10.12 -0.91 -9.94
CA ALA A 35 10.44 0.28 -9.13
C ALA A 35 10.55 0.01 -7.62
N PHE A 36 10.38 -1.25 -7.18
CA PHE A 36 10.49 -1.66 -5.78
C PHE A 36 11.76 -2.47 -5.47
N LYS A 37 12.91 -2.11 -6.06
CA LYS A 37 14.21 -2.64 -5.60
C LYS A 37 14.79 -1.73 -4.52
N LEU A 38 14.66 -2.13 -3.26
CA LEU A 38 15.51 -1.65 -2.17
C LEU A 38 16.96 -2.05 -2.47
N ARG A 39 17.81 -1.05 -2.73
CA ARG A 39 19.27 -1.19 -2.71
C ARG A 39 19.71 -0.94 -1.27
N LEU A 40 19.95 -2.00 -0.50
CA LEU A 40 20.62 -1.92 0.79
C LEU A 40 22.12 -1.65 0.56
N PRO A 41 22.78 -0.83 1.40
CA PRO A 41 24.24 -0.73 1.38
C PRO A 41 24.80 -2.03 1.95
N TYR A 42 25.50 -2.80 1.13
CA TYR A 42 26.23 -3.98 1.59
C TYR A 42 27.68 -3.55 1.87
N ASP A 43 28.07 -3.56 3.14
CA ASP A 43 29.46 -3.44 3.54
C ASP A 43 30.23 -4.66 3.03
N SER A 44 31.32 -4.40 2.32
CA SER A 44 32.19 -5.41 1.73
C SER A 44 33.04 -6.08 2.81
N CYS A 45 32.65 -7.29 3.22
CA CYS A 45 33.53 -8.21 3.94
C CYS A 45 34.01 -9.32 3.00
N ASN A 46 35.30 -9.28 2.66
CA ASN A 46 35.98 -10.30 1.87
C ASN A 46 36.07 -11.61 2.65
N PHE A 47 35.40 -12.67 2.17
CA PHE A 47 35.62 -14.04 2.64
C PHE A 47 36.27 -14.89 1.54
N ARG A 48 37.46 -15.40 1.84
CA ARG A 48 38.25 -16.29 0.98
C ARG A 48 37.55 -17.64 0.83
N ARG A 49 37.51 -18.15 -0.40
CA ARG A 49 36.86 -19.40 -0.79
C ARG A 49 37.74 -20.60 -0.43
N GLY A 50 37.33 -21.39 0.56
CA GLY A 50 37.88 -22.72 0.84
C GLY A 50 36.97 -23.80 0.24
N SER A 51 37.53 -24.67 -0.59
CA SER A 51 36.85 -25.84 -1.15
C SER A 51 36.68 -26.93 -0.10
N SER A 52 35.44 -27.27 0.26
CA SER A 52 35.15 -28.54 0.92
C SER A 52 33.81 -29.09 0.46
N SER A 53 33.89 -30.24 -0.22
CA SER A 53 32.77 -31.03 -0.71
C SER A 53 32.11 -31.76 0.45
N SER A 54 30.84 -31.45 0.74
CA SER A 54 30.03 -32.26 1.65
C SER A 54 28.65 -32.48 1.05
N ARG A 55 28.26 -33.75 0.95
CA ARG A 55 27.03 -34.24 0.33
C ARG A 55 25.83 -33.78 1.16
N MET A 56 24.97 -32.91 0.63
CA MET A 56 23.68 -32.60 1.24
C MET A 56 22.73 -33.78 1.07
N VAL A 57 22.37 -34.43 2.18
CA VAL A 57 21.20 -35.31 2.26
C VAL A 57 19.99 -34.42 2.51
N VAL A 58 19.04 -34.41 1.57
CA VAL A 58 17.76 -33.71 1.71
C VAL A 58 16.90 -34.49 2.69
N HIS A 59 16.70 -33.95 3.90
CA HIS A 59 15.79 -34.53 4.87
C HIS A 59 14.41 -33.87 4.71
N CYS A 60 13.46 -34.59 4.13
CA CYS A 60 12.05 -34.21 4.10
C CYS A 60 11.46 -34.38 5.50
N MET A 61 11.08 -33.29 6.17
CA MET A 61 10.26 -33.37 7.38
C MET A 61 8.78 -33.34 6.99
N SER A 62 8.11 -34.48 7.16
CA SER A 62 6.65 -34.56 7.13
C SER A 62 6.05 -33.91 8.37
N THR A 63 5.04 -33.07 8.15
CA THR A 63 4.20 -32.47 9.19
C THR A 63 3.35 -33.55 9.85
N ALA A 64 3.58 -33.83 11.13
CA ALA A 64 2.63 -34.55 11.96
C ALA A 64 1.51 -33.60 12.41
N THR A 65 0.28 -33.99 12.09
CA THR A 65 -0.97 -33.36 12.50
C THR A 65 -1.27 -33.59 13.98
N GLY A 66 -1.86 -32.59 14.64
CA GLY A 66 -2.87 -32.83 15.68
C GLY A 66 -2.62 -32.14 17.01
N LYS A 67 -3.51 -31.18 17.29
CA LYS A 67 -3.94 -30.71 18.63
C LYS A 67 -2.83 -30.14 19.52
N ASP A 68 -2.70 -28.81 19.48
CA ASP A 68 -2.51 -27.93 20.66
C ASP A 68 -2.30 -26.48 20.19
N GLN A 69 -3.39 -25.82 19.78
CA GLN A 69 -3.36 -24.43 19.30
C GLN A 69 -3.18 -23.40 20.43
N ALA A 70 -3.26 -23.78 21.70
CA ALA A 70 -3.17 -22.84 22.82
C ALA A 70 -1.76 -22.66 23.38
N LEU A 71 -0.83 -23.58 23.09
CA LEU A 71 0.54 -23.56 23.64
C LEU A 71 1.63 -23.33 22.57
N SER A 72 1.24 -22.94 21.36
CA SER A 72 2.19 -22.51 20.31
C SER A 72 2.50 -21.01 20.36
N LEU A 73 1.81 -20.24 21.21
CA LEU A 73 1.91 -18.78 21.21
C LEU A 73 3.21 -18.24 21.83
N TYR A 74 4.04 -19.08 22.45
CA TYR A 74 5.20 -18.62 23.23
C TYR A 74 6.55 -19.24 22.84
N LEU A 75 6.64 -20.04 21.76
CA LEU A 75 7.88 -20.77 21.43
C LEU A 75 8.13 -20.97 19.92
N SER A 76 7.85 -19.96 19.10
CA SER A 76 8.62 -19.81 17.86
C SER A 76 9.64 -18.70 18.10
N LEU A 77 10.87 -19.10 18.42
CA LEU A 77 12.01 -18.20 18.57
C LEU A 77 12.38 -17.47 17.27
N ASP A 78 11.85 -17.93 16.14
CA ASP A 78 12.10 -17.37 14.83
C ASP A 78 10.92 -16.51 14.36
N PRO A 79 11.19 -15.32 13.78
CA PRO A 79 10.14 -14.52 13.14
C PRO A 79 9.50 -15.33 12.00
N PRO A 80 8.19 -15.18 11.76
CA PRO A 80 7.53 -15.88 10.67
C PRO A 80 8.17 -15.52 9.33
N THR A 81 8.03 -16.40 8.34
CA THR A 81 8.51 -16.13 6.98
C THR A 81 7.49 -15.28 6.20
N VAL A 82 7.96 -14.61 5.15
CA VAL A 82 7.07 -13.90 4.20
C VAL A 82 5.98 -14.83 3.64
N SER A 83 6.31 -16.10 3.38
CA SER A 83 5.37 -17.10 2.88
C SER A 83 4.26 -17.39 3.89
N GLU A 84 4.61 -17.48 5.19
CA GLU A 84 3.65 -17.68 6.26
C GLU A 84 2.72 -16.48 6.42
N THR A 85 3.23 -15.24 6.42
CA THR A 85 2.39 -14.04 6.44
C THR A 85 1.42 -14.01 5.24
N LYS A 86 1.90 -14.30 4.03
CA LYS A 86 1.01 -14.38 2.85
C LYS A 86 -0.04 -15.49 2.98
N SER A 87 0.36 -16.64 3.50
CA SER A 87 -0.56 -17.76 3.78
C SER A 87 -1.61 -17.37 4.81
N ASN A 88 -1.22 -16.65 5.86
CA ASN A 88 -2.13 -16.15 6.90
C ASN A 88 -3.14 -15.15 6.32
N PHE A 89 -2.70 -14.24 5.45
CA PHE A 89 -3.60 -13.32 4.75
C PHE A 89 -4.64 -14.08 3.90
N LEU A 90 -4.20 -15.05 3.10
CA LEU A 90 -5.11 -15.89 2.29
C LEU A 90 -5.95 -16.86 3.13
N LYS A 91 -5.61 -17.08 4.40
CA LYS A 91 -6.43 -17.80 5.37
C LYS A 91 -7.51 -16.91 5.98
N ALA A 92 -7.16 -15.68 6.33
CA ALA A 92 -8.09 -14.70 6.89
C ALA A 92 -9.08 -14.19 5.85
N TYR A 93 -8.65 -13.94 4.60
CA TYR A 93 -9.53 -13.48 3.51
C TYR A 93 -9.63 -14.51 2.38
N LYS A 94 -10.78 -15.18 2.28
CA LYS A 94 -11.04 -16.29 1.34
C LYS A 94 -11.65 -15.90 0.01
N ARG A 95 -12.16 -14.67 -0.10
CA ARG A 95 -12.86 -14.21 -1.31
C ARG A 95 -11.85 -13.79 -2.38
N PRO A 96 -12.19 -13.91 -3.67
CA PRO A 96 -11.30 -13.49 -4.75
C PRO A 96 -11.10 -11.97 -4.72
N ILE A 97 -9.85 -11.52 -4.79
CA ILE A 97 -9.49 -10.11 -4.93
C ILE A 97 -9.15 -9.85 -6.41
N PRO A 98 -9.74 -8.83 -7.07
CA PRO A 98 -9.38 -8.48 -8.43
C PRO A 98 -7.86 -8.27 -8.57
N SER A 99 -7.28 -8.79 -9.64
CA SER A 99 -5.82 -8.87 -9.83
C SER A 99 -5.11 -7.52 -9.72
N ILE A 100 -5.76 -6.44 -10.15
CA ILE A 100 -5.23 -5.07 -10.05
C ILE A 100 -4.88 -4.67 -8.61
N TYR A 101 -5.71 -5.06 -7.64
CA TYR A 101 -5.49 -4.79 -6.22
C TYR A 101 -4.60 -5.87 -5.61
N ASN A 102 -4.85 -7.15 -5.94
CA ASN A 102 -4.15 -8.27 -5.33
C ASN A 102 -2.63 -8.20 -5.56
N THR A 103 -2.17 -7.85 -6.76
CA THR A 103 -0.73 -7.73 -7.04
C THR A 103 -0.07 -6.74 -6.09
N VAL A 104 -0.66 -5.55 -5.94
CA VAL A 104 -0.10 -4.47 -5.12
C VAL A 104 -0.22 -4.80 -3.64
N LEU A 105 -1.34 -5.38 -3.19
CA LEU A 105 -1.52 -5.85 -1.81
C LEU A 105 -0.46 -6.89 -1.43
N GLN A 106 -0.21 -7.88 -2.29
CA GLN A 106 0.80 -8.91 -2.03
C GLN A 106 2.22 -8.36 -1.98
N GLU A 107 2.54 -7.34 -2.77
CA GLU A 107 3.82 -6.61 -2.66
C GLU A 107 3.90 -5.80 -1.36
N LEU A 108 2.82 -5.12 -0.99
CA LEU A 108 2.73 -4.33 0.24
C LEU A 108 2.93 -5.22 1.48
N ILE A 109 2.30 -6.41 1.51
CA ILE A 109 2.48 -7.40 2.58
C ILE A 109 3.95 -7.77 2.74
N VAL A 110 4.67 -8.03 1.64
CA VAL A 110 6.11 -8.38 1.70
C VAL A 110 6.91 -7.24 2.30
N GLN A 111 6.65 -6.01 1.86
CA GLN A 111 7.41 -4.85 2.34
C GLN A 111 7.17 -4.59 3.82
N GLN A 112 5.91 -4.66 4.25
CA GLN A 112 5.58 -4.46 5.66
C GLN A 112 6.06 -5.61 6.52
N HIS A 113 6.00 -6.86 6.06
CA HIS A 113 6.60 -8.00 6.75
C HIS A 113 8.09 -7.77 7.02
N LEU A 114 8.85 -7.42 5.98
CA LEU A 114 10.29 -7.14 6.10
C LEU A 114 10.61 -5.96 7.01
N MET A 115 9.65 -5.09 7.28
CA MET A 115 9.79 -3.99 8.24
C MET A 115 9.39 -4.43 9.65
N ARG A 116 8.24 -5.10 9.79
CA ARG A 116 7.61 -5.54 11.04
C ARG A 116 8.50 -6.47 11.86
N TYR A 117 9.26 -7.33 11.19
CA TYR A 117 10.14 -8.30 11.83
C TYR A 117 11.61 -7.87 11.83
N LYS A 118 11.91 -6.59 11.55
CA LYS A 118 13.24 -6.03 11.86
C LYS A 118 13.43 -5.99 13.36
N THR A 119 14.65 -6.24 13.81
CA THR A 119 15.03 -6.13 15.23
C THR A 119 14.81 -4.73 15.81
N SER A 120 14.94 -3.69 14.97
CA SER A 120 14.69 -2.30 15.34
C SER A 120 13.22 -1.90 15.29
N TYR A 121 12.30 -2.78 14.85
CA TYR A 121 10.90 -2.41 14.65
C TYR A 121 10.26 -1.99 15.98
N GLN A 122 9.60 -0.84 15.92
CA GLN A 122 8.74 -0.37 16.97
C GLN A 122 7.51 0.23 16.30
N TYR A 123 6.33 -0.15 16.78
CA TYR A 123 5.08 0.42 16.30
C TYR A 123 5.05 1.92 16.57
N ASP A 124 4.47 2.66 15.62
CA ASP A 124 4.43 4.10 15.64
C ASP A 124 3.10 4.62 15.06
N PRO A 125 2.38 5.52 15.75
CA PRO A 125 1.12 6.07 15.24
C PRO A 125 1.25 6.86 13.93
N VAL A 126 2.38 7.55 13.70
CA VAL A 126 2.63 8.27 12.43
C VAL A 126 2.85 7.27 11.30
N PHE A 127 3.56 6.18 11.58
CA PHE A 127 3.64 5.04 10.66
C PHE A 127 2.25 4.48 10.32
N ALA A 128 1.41 4.24 11.33
CA ALA A 128 0.07 3.68 11.14
C ALA A 128 -0.82 4.61 10.28
N LEU A 129 -0.78 5.92 10.55
CA LEU A 129 -1.42 6.94 9.72
C LEU A 129 -0.98 6.83 8.26
N GLY A 130 0.34 6.73 8.03
CA GLY A 130 0.88 6.60 6.68
C GLY A 130 0.44 5.32 5.99
N PHE A 131 0.49 4.17 6.68
CA PHE A 131 0.01 2.90 6.13
C PHE A 131 -1.47 2.94 5.77
N VAL A 132 -2.32 3.41 6.70
CA VAL A 132 -3.76 3.55 6.47
C VAL A 132 -4.04 4.45 5.27
N THR A 133 -3.32 5.57 5.15
CA THR A 133 -3.43 6.48 3.99
C THR A 133 -3.09 5.78 2.67
N VAL A 134 -1.98 5.03 2.62
CA VAL A 134 -1.61 4.26 1.42
C VAL A 134 -2.65 3.20 1.09
N TYR A 135 -3.12 2.49 2.11
CA TYR A 135 -4.10 1.41 1.94
C TYR A 135 -5.42 1.95 1.39
N ASP A 136 -5.98 3.01 1.99
CA ASP A 136 -7.26 3.56 1.57
C ASP A 136 -7.19 4.13 0.15
N GLN A 137 -6.09 4.79 -0.22
CA GLN A 137 -5.86 5.25 -1.59
C GLN A 137 -5.67 4.09 -2.58
N LEU A 138 -4.96 3.04 -2.18
CA LEU A 138 -4.82 1.82 -2.99
C LEU A 138 -6.18 1.19 -3.25
N MET A 139 -7.02 1.10 -2.23
CA MET A 139 -8.32 0.43 -2.27
C MET A 139 -9.48 1.34 -2.68
N GLU A 140 -9.21 2.61 -3.02
CA GLU A 140 -10.20 3.52 -3.60
C GLU A 140 -10.78 2.94 -4.89
N GLY A 141 -12.11 2.92 -5.01
CA GLY A 141 -12.81 2.33 -6.16
C GLY A 141 -12.92 0.80 -6.10
N TYR A 142 -12.57 0.15 -4.98
CA TYR A 142 -12.88 -1.25 -4.76
C TYR A 142 -14.41 -1.47 -4.75
N PRO A 143 -14.95 -2.55 -5.35
CA PRO A 143 -16.40 -2.69 -5.53
C PRO A 143 -17.26 -2.77 -4.26
N SER A 144 -16.70 -3.22 -3.14
CA SER A 144 -17.38 -3.42 -1.87
C SER A 144 -16.59 -2.77 -0.73
N ASP A 145 -17.21 -1.82 -0.02
CA ASP A 145 -16.61 -1.18 1.15
C ASP A 145 -16.42 -2.17 2.32
N GLU A 146 -17.35 -3.12 2.47
CA GLU A 146 -17.25 -4.21 3.46
C GLU A 146 -16.03 -5.10 3.18
N ASP A 147 -15.77 -5.37 1.91
CA ASP A 147 -14.64 -6.18 1.49
C ASP A 147 -13.33 -5.43 1.65
N ARG A 148 -13.32 -4.11 1.38
CA ARG A 148 -12.18 -3.25 1.66
C ARG A 148 -11.80 -3.34 3.13
N GLU A 149 -12.75 -3.20 4.05
CA GLU A 149 -12.44 -3.28 5.48
C GLU A 149 -12.06 -4.71 5.92
N ALA A 150 -12.72 -5.73 5.38
CA ALA A 150 -12.35 -7.13 5.66
C ALA A 150 -10.93 -7.48 5.17
N ILE A 151 -10.51 -6.95 4.02
CA ILE A 151 -9.15 -7.10 3.49
C ILE A 151 -8.16 -6.36 4.39
N PHE A 152 -8.48 -5.14 4.84
CA PHE A 152 -7.63 -4.36 5.76
C PHE A 152 -7.37 -5.14 7.05
N LYS A 153 -8.45 -5.64 7.66
CA LYS A 153 -8.39 -6.47 8.86
C LYS A 153 -7.51 -7.71 8.65
N ALA A 154 -7.81 -8.50 7.61
CA ALA A 154 -7.04 -9.70 7.28
C ALA A 154 -5.56 -9.42 6.98
N TYR A 155 -5.26 -8.27 6.37
CA TYR A 155 -3.90 -7.83 6.08
C TYR A 155 -3.11 -7.58 7.37
N ILE A 156 -3.65 -6.78 8.28
CA ILE A 156 -2.95 -6.39 9.51
C ILE A 156 -2.83 -7.58 10.47
N GLU A 157 -3.89 -8.39 10.59
CA GLU A 157 -3.87 -9.62 11.39
C GLU A 157 -2.83 -10.63 10.87
N ALA A 158 -2.61 -10.72 9.56
CA ALA A 158 -1.60 -11.61 8.98
C ALA A 158 -0.15 -11.25 9.39
N LEU A 159 0.07 -10.01 9.82
CA LEU A 159 1.33 -9.49 10.35
C LEU A 159 1.42 -9.58 11.88
N ASN A 160 0.44 -10.22 12.53
CA ASN A 160 0.29 -10.28 13.98
C ASN A 160 0.23 -8.89 14.63
N GLU A 161 -0.58 -8.00 14.05
CA GLU A 161 -0.85 -6.67 14.57
C GLU A 161 -2.36 -6.42 14.69
N ASP A 162 -2.74 -5.34 15.39
CA ASP A 162 -4.13 -5.00 15.65
C ASP A 162 -4.68 -3.98 14.63
N PRO A 163 -5.62 -4.37 13.74
CA PRO A 163 -6.23 -3.45 12.78
C PRO A 163 -7.04 -2.33 13.46
N ALA A 164 -7.63 -2.59 14.63
CA ALA A 164 -8.40 -1.57 15.35
C ALA A 164 -7.49 -0.45 15.86
N GLN A 165 -6.33 -0.80 16.41
CA GLN A 165 -5.29 0.16 16.80
C GLN A 165 -4.86 1.03 15.62
N TYR A 166 -4.56 0.45 14.47
CA TYR A 166 -4.19 1.21 13.26
C TYR A 166 -5.24 2.24 12.85
N ARG A 167 -6.51 1.83 12.78
CA ARG A 167 -7.61 2.74 12.42
C ARG A 167 -7.81 3.84 13.46
N ALA A 168 -7.76 3.49 14.74
CA ALA A 168 -7.96 4.43 15.84
C ALA A 168 -6.85 5.48 15.91
N ASP A 169 -5.59 5.05 15.84
CA ASP A 169 -4.43 5.95 15.91
C ASP A 169 -4.32 6.82 14.64
N ALA A 170 -4.57 6.26 13.46
CA ALA A 170 -4.65 7.06 12.23
C ALA A 170 -5.72 8.15 12.36
N LYS A 171 -6.94 7.79 12.76
CA LYS A 171 -8.04 8.75 12.94
C LYS A 171 -7.70 9.84 13.95
N LYS A 172 -7.11 9.47 15.09
CA LYS A 172 -6.67 10.41 16.14
C LYS A 172 -5.67 11.44 15.59
N LEU A 173 -4.65 10.98 14.87
CA LEU A 173 -3.66 11.85 14.26
C LEU A 173 -4.27 12.74 13.17
N GLU A 174 -5.22 12.22 12.39
CA GLU A 174 -5.92 13.02 11.38
C GLU A 174 -6.76 14.14 12.01
N GLU A 175 -7.52 13.84 13.07
CA GLU A 175 -8.33 14.81 13.80
C GLU A 175 -7.46 15.89 14.44
N TRP A 176 -6.35 15.48 15.07
CA TRP A 176 -5.37 16.41 15.60
C TRP A 176 -4.80 17.30 14.51
N ALA A 177 -4.34 16.74 13.38
CA ALA A 177 -3.74 17.49 12.28
C ALA A 177 -4.70 18.53 11.67
N ARG A 178 -5.99 18.18 11.50
CA ARG A 178 -7.01 19.12 11.00
C ARG A 178 -7.25 20.31 11.92
N SER A 179 -6.94 20.17 13.21
CA SER A 179 -7.03 21.27 14.19
C SER A 179 -5.73 22.10 14.31
N GLN A 180 -4.67 21.72 13.58
CA GLN A 180 -3.39 22.42 13.63
C GLN A 180 -3.26 23.51 12.56
N SER A 181 -2.44 24.49 12.88
CA SER A 181 -1.82 25.43 11.93
C SER A 181 -0.40 24.97 11.62
N ALA A 182 0.20 25.49 10.54
CA ALA A 182 1.60 25.20 10.20
C ALA A 182 2.58 25.47 11.35
N SER A 183 2.35 26.53 12.15
CA SER A 183 3.18 26.84 13.31
C SER A 183 2.94 25.88 14.48
N SER A 184 1.69 25.58 14.81
CA SER A 184 1.36 24.72 15.97
C SER A 184 1.72 23.26 15.73
N LEU A 185 1.75 22.83 14.47
CA LEU A 185 2.21 21.51 14.04
C LEU A 185 3.70 21.32 14.30
N VAL A 186 4.52 22.32 13.94
CA VAL A 186 5.98 22.27 14.11
C VAL A 186 6.39 22.49 15.56
N ASP A 187 5.65 23.31 16.30
CA ASP A 187 5.90 23.61 17.72
C ASP A 187 5.28 22.57 18.67
N PHE A 188 5.09 21.33 18.21
CA PHE A 188 4.53 20.25 19.03
C PHE A 188 5.35 19.98 20.31
N ALA A 189 6.67 20.23 20.26
CA ALA A 189 7.57 19.98 21.38
C ALA A 189 7.32 20.90 22.58
N SER A 190 6.78 22.11 22.36
CA SER A 190 6.47 23.09 23.39
C SER A 190 5.06 22.94 23.96
N ARG A 191 4.26 22.01 23.41
CA ARG A 191 2.84 21.86 23.69
C ARG A 191 2.56 20.54 24.39
N GLU A 192 1.45 20.48 25.12
CA GLU A 192 1.01 19.25 25.79
C GLU A 192 -0.28 18.72 25.15
N GLY A 193 -0.35 17.40 25.05
CA GLY A 193 -1.44 16.68 24.42
C GLY A 193 -1.00 15.26 24.07
N GLU A 194 -1.98 14.40 23.76
CA GLU A 194 -1.69 13.00 23.48
C GLU A 194 -0.84 12.83 22.22
N VAL A 195 -1.18 13.54 21.13
CA VAL A 195 -0.44 13.47 19.86
C VAL A 195 0.90 14.19 19.97
N GLU A 196 0.95 15.32 20.67
CA GLU A 196 2.21 16.00 21.01
C GLU A 196 3.15 15.06 21.78
N GLY A 197 2.63 14.30 22.74
CA GLY A 197 3.38 13.27 23.47
C GLY A 197 3.94 12.18 22.55
N ILE A 198 3.13 11.68 21.62
CA ILE A 198 3.56 10.72 20.58
C ILE A 198 4.71 11.31 19.75
N LEU A 199 4.57 12.55 19.27
CA LEU A 199 5.59 13.20 18.44
C LEU A 199 6.89 13.49 19.23
N LYS A 200 6.79 13.84 20.52
CA LYS A 200 7.95 14.00 21.42
C LYS A 200 8.70 12.68 21.61
N ASP A 201 7.97 11.59 21.84
CA ASP A 201 8.54 10.25 22.00
C ASP A 201 9.24 9.79 20.71
N ILE A 202 8.63 10.03 19.54
CA ILE A 202 9.26 9.82 18.22
C ILE A 202 10.55 10.61 18.10
N SER A 203 10.50 11.91 18.40
CA SER A 203 11.64 12.82 18.30
C SER A 203 12.80 12.36 19.20
N ALA A 204 12.50 11.93 20.42
CA ALA A 204 13.49 11.40 21.35
C ALA A 204 14.14 10.11 20.83
N ARG A 205 13.35 9.18 20.28
CA ARG A 205 13.88 7.94 19.68
C ARG A 205 14.74 8.23 18.45
N ALA A 206 14.28 9.09 17.56
CA ALA A 206 14.98 9.46 16.33
C ALA A 206 16.29 10.24 16.59
N GLY A 207 16.32 11.05 17.66
CA GLY A 207 17.53 11.76 18.09
C GLY A 207 18.51 10.93 18.93
N SER A 208 18.10 9.73 19.39
CA SER A 208 18.96 8.85 20.17
C SER A 208 20.01 8.15 19.29
N LYS A 209 21.08 7.61 19.90
CA LYS A 209 22.05 6.74 19.21
C LYS A 209 21.47 5.36 18.84
N GLY A 210 20.21 5.09 19.20
CA GLY A 210 19.49 3.87 18.83
C GLY A 210 19.13 3.86 17.34
N SER A 211 18.77 2.69 16.84
CA SER A 211 18.26 2.56 15.46
C SER A 211 16.77 2.90 15.43
N PHE A 212 16.43 4.16 15.15
CA PHE A 212 15.05 4.53 14.84
C PHE A 212 14.59 3.81 13.56
N SER A 213 13.48 3.08 13.65
CA SER A 213 12.93 2.30 12.53
C SER A 213 12.16 3.19 11.55
N TYR A 214 12.90 4.03 10.84
CA TYR A 214 12.32 4.82 9.76
C TYR A 214 11.77 3.92 8.66
N SER A 215 10.63 4.31 8.10
CA SER A 215 10.01 3.63 6.96
C SER A 215 9.38 4.63 6.00
N ARG A 216 9.09 4.17 4.78
CA ARG A 216 8.35 4.96 3.80
C ARG A 216 6.96 5.37 4.30
N PHE A 217 6.28 4.48 5.01
CA PHE A 217 4.97 4.78 5.59
C PHE A 217 5.07 5.88 6.65
N PHE A 218 6.16 5.94 7.42
CA PHE A 218 6.40 7.07 8.32
C PHE A 218 6.48 8.40 7.55
N ALA A 219 7.20 8.46 6.43
CA ALA A 219 7.24 9.66 5.58
C ALA A 219 5.85 10.03 5.03
N VAL A 220 5.07 9.06 4.57
CA VAL A 220 3.69 9.29 4.12
C VAL A 220 2.82 9.82 5.26
N GLY A 221 2.98 9.30 6.48
CA GLY A 221 2.30 9.79 7.67
C GLY A 221 2.63 11.25 7.97
N LEU A 222 3.91 11.64 7.91
CA LEU A 222 4.31 13.05 8.06
C LEU A 222 3.69 13.95 6.99
N PHE A 223 3.72 13.50 5.74
CA PHE A 223 3.09 14.24 4.64
C PHE A 223 1.58 14.37 4.85
N ARG A 224 0.92 13.32 5.34
CA ARG A 224 -0.52 13.34 5.65
C ARG A 224 -0.86 14.34 6.76
N LEU A 225 -0.02 14.47 7.79
CA LEU A 225 -0.18 15.49 8.84
C LEU A 225 -0.08 16.91 8.25
N LEU A 226 0.87 17.16 7.34
CA LEU A 226 1.04 18.44 6.66
C LEU A 226 -0.14 18.76 5.73
N GLU A 227 -0.61 17.77 4.98
CA GLU A 227 -1.76 17.90 4.09
C GLU A 227 -3.02 18.30 4.87
N LEU A 228 -3.31 17.60 5.98
CA LEU A 228 -4.51 17.84 6.78
C LEU A 228 -4.49 19.17 7.55
N SER A 229 -3.30 19.70 7.85
CA SER A 229 -3.13 21.02 8.48
C SER A 229 -3.00 22.15 7.45
N ASN A 230 -3.14 21.84 6.15
CA ASN A 230 -2.95 22.78 5.04
C ASN A 230 -1.56 23.48 5.08
N ALA A 231 -0.54 22.76 5.55
CA ALA A 231 0.81 23.25 5.77
C ALA A 231 1.79 22.70 4.71
N THR A 232 1.44 22.87 3.43
CA THR A 232 2.12 22.24 2.29
C THR A 232 3.39 22.96 1.83
N GLU A 233 3.78 24.03 2.52
CA GLU A 233 5.00 24.79 2.22
C GLU A 233 6.26 23.95 2.50
N PRO A 234 7.24 23.87 1.58
CA PRO A 234 8.44 23.04 1.76
C PRO A 234 9.23 23.37 3.04
N THR A 235 9.20 24.64 3.45
CA THR A 235 9.89 25.13 4.66
C THR A 235 9.29 24.58 5.96
N ILE A 236 8.01 24.18 5.95
CA ILE A 236 7.36 23.58 7.12
C ILE A 236 7.80 22.12 7.27
N LEU A 237 7.91 21.39 6.15
CA LEU A 237 8.47 20.04 6.16
C LEU A 237 9.91 20.04 6.70
N ASP A 238 10.74 21.01 6.28
CA ASP A 238 12.10 21.19 6.82
C ASP A 238 12.08 21.30 8.35
N LYS A 239 11.24 22.20 8.90
CA LYS A 239 11.17 22.42 10.34
C LYS A 239 10.60 21.22 11.10
N LEU A 240 9.59 20.55 10.54
CA LEU A 240 8.99 19.36 11.15
C LEU A 240 10.00 18.20 11.21
N CYS A 241 10.76 17.98 10.13
CA CYS A 241 11.82 16.98 10.12
C CYS A 241 12.91 17.27 11.16
N LEU A 242 13.30 18.54 11.31
CA LEU A 242 14.25 18.97 12.34
C LEU A 242 13.70 18.72 13.75
N ALA A 243 12.46 19.13 14.02
CA ALA A 243 11.82 18.95 15.33
C ALA A 243 11.66 17.45 15.71
N LEU A 244 11.48 16.58 14.72
CA LEU A 244 11.39 15.13 14.91
C LEU A 244 12.75 14.40 14.87
N ASN A 245 13.87 15.11 14.67
CA ASN A 245 15.20 14.52 14.49
C ASN A 245 15.27 13.48 13.35
N VAL A 246 14.48 13.64 12.28
CA VAL A 246 14.47 12.71 11.14
C VAL A 246 15.19 13.28 9.92
N ASN A 247 15.83 12.39 9.15
CA ASN A 247 16.58 12.80 7.97
C ASN A 247 15.66 13.25 6.83
N LYS A 248 15.62 14.56 6.57
CA LYS A 248 14.80 15.13 5.49
C LYS A 248 15.06 14.52 4.12
N LYS A 249 16.33 14.28 3.74
CA LYS A 249 16.66 13.71 2.42
C LYS A 249 16.05 12.33 2.22
N SER A 250 15.87 11.55 3.28
CA SER A 250 15.16 10.28 3.23
C SER A 250 13.66 10.46 3.07
N VAL A 251 13.07 11.44 3.78
CA VAL A 251 11.65 11.80 3.65
C VAL A 251 11.34 12.25 2.22
N ASP A 252 12.07 13.23 1.68
CA ASP A 252 11.90 13.74 0.31
C ASP A 252 11.94 12.59 -0.72
N ARG A 253 12.96 11.72 -0.62
CA ARG A 253 13.13 10.56 -1.51
C ARG A 253 11.93 9.60 -1.46
N ASP A 254 11.43 9.31 -0.27
CA ASP A 254 10.32 8.36 -0.13
C ASP A 254 8.97 8.95 -0.53
N LEU A 255 8.78 10.26 -0.35
CA LEU A 255 7.61 10.98 -0.86
C LEU A 255 7.59 11.02 -2.40
N ASP A 256 8.74 11.19 -3.05
CA ASP A 256 8.84 11.09 -4.51
C ASP A 256 8.48 9.68 -5.00
N VAL A 257 8.96 8.64 -4.32
CA VAL A 257 8.61 7.26 -4.65
C VAL A 257 7.10 7.01 -4.46
N TYR A 258 6.51 7.52 -3.39
CA TYR A 258 5.09 7.39 -3.11
C TYR A 258 4.22 8.09 -4.16
N ARG A 259 4.55 9.34 -4.53
CA ARG A 259 3.84 10.08 -5.58
C ARG A 259 3.87 9.34 -6.92
N ASN A 260 5.03 8.75 -7.26
CA ASN A 260 5.18 7.96 -8.47
C ASN A 260 4.36 6.66 -8.43
N LEU A 261 4.22 6.02 -7.26
CA LEU A 261 3.36 4.85 -7.07
C LEU A 261 1.89 5.18 -7.27
N LEU A 262 1.39 6.22 -6.59
CA LEU A 262 -0.01 6.64 -6.70
C LEU A 262 -0.38 7.00 -8.13
N SER A 263 0.48 7.74 -8.83
CA SER A 263 0.24 8.13 -10.23
C SER A 263 0.05 6.91 -11.14
N LYS A 264 0.82 5.83 -10.92
CA LYS A 264 0.68 4.58 -11.66
C LYS A 264 -0.59 3.81 -11.28
N LEU A 265 -0.98 3.83 -10.01
CA LEU A 265 -2.22 3.19 -9.55
C LEU A 265 -3.45 3.86 -10.13
N VAL A 266 -3.49 5.20 -10.15
CA VAL A 266 -4.57 5.96 -10.78
C VAL A 266 -4.70 5.60 -12.26
N GLN A 267 -3.60 5.62 -13.01
CA GLN A 267 -3.58 5.22 -14.42
C GLN A 267 -4.08 3.78 -14.63
N ALA A 268 -3.65 2.84 -13.78
CA ALA A 268 -4.09 1.45 -13.87
C ALA A 268 -5.59 1.29 -13.59
N LYS A 269 -6.13 2.06 -12.62
CA LYS A 269 -7.56 2.06 -12.28
C LYS A 269 -8.41 2.63 -13.41
N GLU A 270 -7.98 3.72 -14.03
CA GLU A 270 -8.67 4.32 -15.19
C GLU A 270 -8.76 3.34 -16.35
N LEU A 271 -7.64 2.69 -16.70
CA LEU A 271 -7.61 1.67 -17.75
C LEU A 271 -8.52 0.47 -17.45
N LEU A 272 -8.60 0.06 -16.17
CA LEU A 272 -9.51 -1.02 -15.77
C LEU A 272 -10.97 -0.61 -15.83
N LYS A 273 -11.29 0.62 -15.40
CA LYS A 273 -12.65 1.16 -15.53
C LYS A 273 -13.08 1.18 -16.99
N GLU A 274 -12.23 1.69 -17.89
CA GLU A 274 -12.48 1.67 -19.33
C GLU A 274 -12.61 0.24 -19.90
N TYR A 275 -11.82 -0.72 -19.39
CA TYR A 275 -11.93 -2.11 -19.80
C TYR A 275 -13.27 -2.73 -19.35
N VAL A 276 -13.65 -2.54 -18.08
CA VAL A 276 -14.90 -3.04 -17.53
C VAL A 276 -16.10 -2.43 -18.24
N ASP A 277 -16.08 -1.13 -18.51
CA ASP A 277 -17.17 -0.44 -19.21
C ASP A 277 -17.30 -0.93 -20.66
N ARG A 278 -16.17 -1.20 -21.34
CA ARG A 278 -16.18 -1.82 -22.68
C ARG A 278 -16.73 -3.23 -22.67
N GLU A 279 -16.35 -4.06 -21.69
CA GLU A 279 -16.85 -5.43 -21.60
C GLU A 279 -18.34 -5.46 -21.24
N LYS A 280 -18.82 -4.58 -20.35
CA LYS A 280 -20.26 -4.41 -20.08
C LYS A 280 -21.03 -4.04 -21.34
N LYS A 281 -20.54 -3.06 -22.11
CA LYS A 281 -21.15 -2.67 -23.38
C LYS A 281 -21.20 -3.83 -24.38
N LYS A 282 -20.12 -4.62 -24.51
CA LYS A 282 -20.12 -5.81 -25.37
C LYS A 282 -21.11 -6.88 -24.91
N VAL A 283 -21.26 -7.07 -23.60
CA VAL A 283 -22.23 -8.02 -23.04
C VAL A 283 -23.66 -7.53 -23.26
N GLU A 284 -23.93 -6.25 -23.09
CA GLU A 284 -25.23 -5.62 -23.39
C GLU A 284 -25.56 -5.74 -24.88
N GLU A 285 -24.62 -5.47 -25.78
CA GLU A 285 -24.80 -5.64 -27.23
C GLU A 285 -25.10 -7.10 -27.61
N ARG A 286 -24.40 -8.06 -27.00
CA ARG A 286 -24.63 -9.50 -27.23
C ARG A 286 -25.99 -9.96 -26.71
N THR A 287 -26.39 -9.52 -25.51
CA THR A 287 -27.68 -9.89 -24.93
C THR A 287 -28.85 -9.22 -25.66
N ALA A 288 -28.69 -7.98 -26.13
CA ALA A 288 -29.66 -7.33 -27.01
C ALA A 288 -29.79 -8.04 -28.36
N SER A 289 -28.67 -8.46 -28.95
CA SER A 289 -28.66 -9.21 -30.22
C SER A 289 -29.29 -10.60 -30.08
N GLN A 290 -29.05 -11.30 -28.95
CA GLN A 290 -29.71 -12.57 -28.65
C GLN A 290 -31.22 -12.40 -28.49
N LYS A 291 -31.68 -11.40 -27.72
CA LYS A 291 -33.11 -11.10 -27.56
C LYS A 291 -33.78 -10.73 -28.89
N ALA A 292 -33.09 -9.98 -29.74
CA ALA A 292 -33.58 -9.64 -31.08
C ALA A 292 -33.71 -10.90 -31.96
N ASN A 293 -32.70 -11.77 -31.96
CA ASN A 293 -32.73 -13.03 -32.73
C ASN A 293 -33.83 -13.99 -32.22
N GLU A 294 -34.02 -14.10 -30.90
CA GLU A 294 -35.09 -14.89 -30.30
C GLU A 294 -36.49 -14.34 -30.68
N ALA A 295 -36.66 -13.01 -30.69
CA ALA A 295 -37.92 -12.37 -31.11
C ALA A 295 -38.24 -12.61 -32.59
N VAL A 296 -37.24 -12.52 -33.48
CA VAL A 296 -37.39 -12.81 -34.92
C VAL A 296 -37.76 -14.28 -35.15
N THR A 297 -37.13 -15.20 -34.41
CA THR A 297 -37.42 -16.64 -34.52
C THR A 297 -38.85 -16.96 -34.08
N LYS A 298 -39.33 -16.31 -33.00
CA LYS A 298 -40.72 -16.44 -32.53
C LYS A 298 -41.75 -15.92 -33.55
N CYS A 299 -41.50 -14.75 -34.14
CA CYS A 299 -42.40 -14.19 -35.16
C CYS A 299 -42.47 -15.07 -36.42
N LEU A 300 -41.35 -15.63 -36.86
CA LEU A 300 -41.30 -16.55 -38.01
C LEU A 300 -42.05 -17.87 -37.75
N ALA A 301 -41.95 -18.40 -36.52
CA ALA A 301 -42.68 -19.60 -36.12
C ALA A 301 -44.20 -19.36 -36.06
N GLU A 302 -44.64 -18.21 -35.56
CA GLU A 302 -46.06 -17.82 -35.56
C GLU A 302 -46.61 -17.65 -36.99
N TYR A 303 -45.86 -17.00 -37.90
CA TYR A 303 -46.25 -16.86 -39.30
C TYR A 303 -46.41 -18.22 -40.02
N GLN A 304 -45.53 -19.19 -39.75
CA GLN A 304 -45.65 -20.54 -40.32
C GLN A 304 -46.80 -21.37 -39.73
N SER A 305 -47.25 -21.04 -38.52
CA SER A 305 -48.41 -21.69 -37.89
C SER A 305 -49.77 -21.16 -38.39
N VAL A 306 -49.80 -19.91 -38.87
CA VAL A 306 -51.01 -19.25 -39.41
C VAL A 306 -51.20 -19.53 -40.92
N ALA A 307 -50.13 -19.95 -41.61
CA ALA A 307 -50.15 -20.27 -43.04
C ALA A 307 -50.48 -21.76 -43.35
N ARG A 308 -50.85 -22.56 -42.35
CA ARG A 308 -51.37 -23.93 -42.50
C ARG A 308 -52.86 -23.96 -42.14
#